data_AF-A0A3M3FB24-F1
#
_entry.id   AF-A0A3M3FB24-F1
#
_cell.length_a   1.000
_cell.length_b   1.000
_cell.length_c   1.000
_cell.angle_alpha   90.00
_cell.angle_beta   90.00
_cell.angle_gamma   90.00
#
_symmetry.space_group_name_H-M   'P 1'
#
loop_
_entity.id
_entity.type
_entity.pdbx_description
1 polymer ?
#
loop_
_entity_poly.entity_id
_entity_poly.type
_entity_poly.pdbx_seq_one_letter_code
_entity_poly.pdbx_strand_id
1 'polypeptide(L)'
;MSNACDHVDRWLAAVGALEQEFIMYDDRNPLHCFIPPYMLERMAQSPKTLVSARAIANLTSSSAFLASRLSARTMPSMHAIKSPDGRKHRVIHDAKGTDDLPGAVARKEGQAPTGDKATDEAYDGSGDVYDFYAELFERNSLDDSGMSLVSTVHVAEVDFNGDHVPLSNAYWNGSQMAYGDGDDLVFKRFTGSLEVIGHELTHGVQSFTSNLDYRGQSGALNEHFADVFGMLVRQWKQGTSAAESDWVVGKELLVPAPTRRGIRDMEKPGTAYSNDPDLGDDPQPATMADLYTGTKDRGGVHINSGIPNRAFVLVAKALGGNAWEVAGRIWYETMLELASDSQFVDCARASIKIASDSRFGPKAKKAVQAAWKEVGVKV
;
A
#
# COMPACT_ATOMS: atom_id res chain seq x y z
N MET A 1 24.18 0.23 -44.78
CA MET A 1 23.44 0.87 -43.68
C MET A 1 21.94 0.56 -43.82
N SER A 2 21.50 -0.70 -43.70
CA SER A 2 20.06 -1.04 -43.82
C SER A 2 19.57 -2.21 -42.97
N ASN A 3 20.36 -2.79 -42.05
CA ASN A 3 19.94 -3.99 -41.30
C ASN A 3 19.52 -3.74 -39.84
N ALA A 4 19.57 -2.51 -39.34
CA ALA A 4 19.21 -2.20 -37.96
C ALA A 4 17.73 -1.76 -37.79
N CYS A 5 17.11 -1.16 -38.82
CA CYS A 5 15.70 -0.75 -38.77
C CYS A 5 14.74 -1.95 -38.88
N ASP A 6 15.04 -2.91 -39.76
CA ASP A 6 14.16 -4.06 -40.05
C ASP A 6 13.96 -4.99 -38.84
N HIS A 7 14.90 -5.02 -37.89
CA HIS A 7 14.75 -5.82 -36.67
C HIS A 7 13.86 -5.15 -35.62
N VAL A 8 13.84 -3.82 -35.57
CA VAL A 8 12.99 -3.05 -34.64
C VAL A 8 11.54 -3.07 -35.13
N ASP A 9 11.31 -2.94 -36.44
CA ASP A 9 9.97 -2.95 -37.02
C ASP A 9 9.32 -4.34 -36.99
N ARG A 10 10.10 -5.41 -37.16
CA ARG A 10 9.62 -6.79 -36.95
C ARG A 10 9.33 -7.11 -35.48
N TRP A 11 10.06 -6.49 -34.55
CA TRP A 11 9.80 -6.58 -33.12
C TRP A 11 8.52 -5.82 -32.73
N LEU A 12 8.31 -4.61 -33.24
CA LEU A 12 7.08 -3.83 -33.03
C LEU A 12 5.83 -4.55 -33.57
N ALA A 13 5.95 -5.22 -34.72
CA ALA A 13 4.86 -6.02 -35.28
C ALA A 13 4.55 -7.27 -34.44
N ALA A 14 5.56 -7.87 -33.81
CA ALA A 14 5.37 -9.02 -32.92
C ALA A 14 4.79 -8.61 -31.57
N VAL A 15 5.19 -7.46 -31.02
CA VAL A 15 4.64 -6.88 -29.79
C VAL A 15 3.19 -6.45 -29.99
N GLY A 16 2.87 -5.77 -31.10
CA GLY A 16 1.49 -5.38 -31.42
C GLY A 16 0.55 -6.55 -31.73
N ALA A 17 1.08 -7.67 -32.24
CA ALA A 17 0.31 -8.90 -32.44
C ALA A 17 0.08 -9.67 -31.12
N LEU A 18 1.06 -9.66 -30.21
CA LEU A 18 0.92 -10.22 -28.86
C LEU A 18 -0.02 -9.40 -27.97
N GLU A 19 -0.05 -8.08 -28.11
CA GLU A 19 -1.01 -7.21 -27.39
C GLU A 19 -2.47 -7.57 -27.67
N GLN A 20 -2.82 -8.06 -28.87
CA GLN A 20 -4.20 -8.43 -29.21
C GLN A 20 -4.62 -9.82 -28.68
N GLU A 21 -3.68 -10.75 -28.49
CA GLU A 21 -3.97 -12.07 -27.92
C GLU A 21 -3.85 -12.12 -26.38
N PHE A 22 -3.00 -11.28 -25.77
CA PHE A 22 -2.79 -11.27 -24.30
C PHE A 22 -3.87 -10.54 -23.50
N ILE A 23 -4.72 -9.73 -24.14
CA ILE A 23 -5.82 -9.00 -23.46
C ILE A 23 -7.00 -9.93 -23.13
N MET A 24 -7.04 -11.15 -23.65
CA MET A 24 -8.21 -12.03 -23.57
C MET A 24 -8.18 -13.07 -22.44
N TYR A 25 -7.05 -13.28 -21.78
CA TYR A 25 -6.94 -14.22 -20.65
C TYR A 25 -5.81 -13.75 -19.72
N ASP A 26 -6.11 -12.90 -18.74
CA ASP A 26 -5.20 -12.81 -17.61
C ASP A 26 -5.85 -12.39 -16.30
N ASP A 27 -5.88 -13.35 -15.38
CA ASP A 27 -6.29 -13.19 -13.98
C ASP A 27 -5.05 -12.88 -13.11
N ARG A 28 -4.14 -12.01 -13.63
CA ARG A 28 -2.93 -11.51 -12.95
C ARG A 28 -3.32 -10.54 -11.84
N ASN A 29 -3.28 -11.01 -10.60
CA ASN A 29 -3.76 -10.25 -9.44
C ASN A 29 -2.74 -10.25 -8.28
N PRO A 30 -1.96 -9.17 -8.06
CA PRO A 30 -1.18 -9.04 -6.84
C PRO A 30 -2.12 -8.86 -5.64
N LEU A 31 -1.97 -9.72 -4.64
CA LEU A 31 -2.48 -9.46 -3.30
C LEU A 31 -1.53 -8.48 -2.62
N HIS A 32 -1.90 -7.31 -2.12
CA HIS A 32 -1.03 -6.51 -1.22
C HIS A 32 0.29 -6.06 -1.88
N CYS A 33 0.18 -5.23 -2.92
CA CYS A 33 1.31 -4.49 -3.48
C CYS A 33 0.97 -3.01 -3.42
N PHE A 34 1.92 -2.17 -2.99
CA PHE A 34 1.66 -0.74 -2.86
C PHE A 34 1.29 -0.07 -4.20
N ILE A 35 2.02 -0.42 -5.27
CA ILE A 35 1.73 0.07 -6.62
C ILE A 35 0.63 -0.80 -7.25
N PRO A 36 -0.54 -0.21 -7.57
CA PRO A 36 -1.67 -0.96 -8.12
C PRO A 36 -1.38 -1.48 -9.54
N PRO A 37 -1.95 -2.64 -9.94
CA PRO A 37 -1.80 -3.20 -11.28
C PRO A 37 -2.15 -2.23 -12.40
N TYR A 38 -3.24 -1.47 -12.26
CA TYR A 38 -3.70 -0.55 -13.30
C TYR A 38 -2.66 0.54 -13.61
N MET A 39 -1.81 0.90 -12.63
CA MET A 39 -0.78 1.91 -12.80
C MET A 39 0.36 1.36 -13.65
N LEU A 40 0.80 0.14 -13.36
CA LEU A 40 1.81 -0.56 -14.17
C LEU A 40 1.27 -0.92 -15.56
N GLU A 41 0.00 -1.31 -15.69
CA GLU A 41 -0.68 -1.51 -16.98
C GLU A 41 -0.65 -0.24 -17.83
N ARG A 42 -0.85 0.93 -17.21
CA ARG A 42 -0.78 2.22 -17.90
C ARG A 42 0.66 2.58 -18.28
N MET A 43 1.63 2.34 -17.38
CA MET A 43 3.05 2.56 -17.66
C MET A 43 3.59 1.63 -18.75
N ALA A 44 3.06 0.41 -18.88
CA ALA A 44 3.39 -0.51 -19.95
C ALA A 44 3.05 0.08 -21.34
N GLN A 45 2.09 1.00 -21.41
CA GLN A 45 1.70 1.73 -22.62
C GLN A 45 2.45 3.07 -22.78
N SER A 46 3.45 3.36 -21.94
CA SER A 46 4.20 4.61 -22.01
C SER A 46 4.93 4.73 -23.36
N PRO A 47 4.99 5.94 -23.96
CA PRO A 47 5.81 6.17 -25.15
C PRO A 47 7.33 6.04 -24.87
N LYS A 48 7.73 6.00 -23.59
CA LYS A 48 9.12 5.79 -23.18
C LYS A 48 9.39 4.29 -23.06
N THR A 49 10.21 3.77 -23.96
CA THR A 49 10.52 2.33 -24.05
C THR A 49 11.02 1.74 -22.74
N LEU A 50 11.87 2.45 -21.99
CA LEU A 50 12.39 1.95 -20.72
C LEU A 50 11.34 1.91 -19.60
N VAL A 51 10.42 2.88 -19.56
CA VAL A 51 9.29 2.87 -18.60
C VAL A 51 8.36 1.70 -18.90
N SER A 52 8.02 1.52 -20.18
CA SER A 52 7.21 0.39 -20.63
C SER A 52 7.86 -0.95 -20.27
N ALA A 53 9.13 -1.16 -20.62
CA ALA A 53 9.84 -2.40 -20.33
C ALA A 53 9.92 -2.71 -18.83
N ARG A 54 10.19 -1.70 -17.99
CA ARG A 54 10.21 -1.86 -16.52
C ARG A 54 8.83 -2.19 -15.97
N ALA A 55 7.78 -1.53 -16.45
CA ALA A 55 6.41 -1.82 -16.00
C ALA A 55 5.97 -3.25 -16.34
N ILE A 56 6.34 -3.77 -17.51
CA ILE A 56 6.00 -5.14 -17.90
C ILE A 56 6.75 -6.18 -17.04
N ALA A 57 8.02 -5.91 -16.68
CA ALA A 57 8.75 -6.76 -15.73
C ALA A 57 8.02 -6.80 -14.36
N ASN A 58 7.65 -5.62 -13.83
CA ASN A 58 6.89 -5.45 -12.57
C ASN A 58 5.56 -6.20 -12.54
N LEU A 59 4.82 -6.18 -13.65
CA LEU A 59 3.58 -6.92 -13.76
C LEU A 59 3.79 -8.44 -13.71
N THR A 60 4.91 -8.92 -14.25
CA THR A 60 5.21 -10.36 -14.34
C THR A 60 5.67 -10.91 -12.99
N SER A 61 6.57 -10.21 -12.29
CA SER A 61 7.12 -10.63 -10.99
C SER A 61 6.07 -10.66 -9.87
N SER A 62 5.12 -9.72 -9.91
CA SER A 62 4.03 -9.60 -8.94
C SER A 62 3.16 -10.87 -8.81
N SER A 63 3.11 -11.71 -9.86
CA SER A 63 2.36 -12.97 -9.85
C SER A 63 3.01 -14.08 -9.02
N ALA A 64 4.34 -14.05 -8.85
CA ALA A 64 5.10 -15.10 -8.16
C ALA A 64 4.81 -15.17 -6.66
N PHE A 65 4.36 -14.08 -6.05
CA PHE A 65 4.13 -14.00 -4.59
C PHE A 65 2.70 -14.38 -4.16
N LEU A 66 1.80 -14.68 -5.10
CA LEU A 66 0.40 -14.98 -4.81
C LEU A 66 0.24 -16.16 -3.83
N ALA A 67 0.99 -17.24 -4.04
CA ALA A 67 0.90 -18.45 -3.22
C ALA A 67 1.33 -18.19 -1.77
N SER A 68 2.45 -17.51 -1.56
CA SER A 68 2.95 -17.14 -0.23
C SER A 68 1.94 -16.28 0.52
N ARG A 69 1.34 -15.29 -0.16
CA ARG A 69 0.35 -14.38 0.44
C ARG A 69 -0.96 -15.08 0.79
N LEU A 70 -1.47 -15.96 -0.08
CA LEU A 70 -2.65 -16.78 0.21
C LEU A 70 -2.41 -17.71 1.40
N SER A 71 -1.22 -18.31 1.50
CA SER A 71 -0.86 -19.16 2.62
C SER A 71 -0.77 -18.37 3.93
N ALA A 72 -0.10 -17.23 3.92
CA ALA A 72 0.03 -16.36 5.08
C ALA A 72 -1.31 -15.77 5.54
N ARG A 73 -2.21 -15.45 4.62
CA ARG A 73 -3.57 -15.02 4.97
C ARG A 73 -4.36 -16.15 5.65
N THR A 74 -4.18 -17.39 5.18
CA THR A 74 -4.87 -18.57 5.72
C THR A 74 -4.31 -19.00 7.08
N MET A 75 -2.99 -18.89 7.26
CA MET A 75 -2.26 -19.31 8.45
C MET A 75 -1.23 -18.26 8.88
N PRO A 76 -1.68 -17.09 9.37
CA PRO A 76 -0.78 -15.97 9.67
C PRO A 76 0.18 -16.30 10.82
N SER A 77 -0.28 -17.00 11.86
CA SER A 77 0.57 -17.42 12.98
C SER A 77 1.69 -18.39 12.60
N MET A 78 1.55 -19.14 11.50
CA MET A 78 2.62 -20.01 11.00
C MET A 78 3.75 -19.23 10.32
N HIS A 79 3.45 -18.01 9.84
CA HIS A 79 4.41 -17.11 9.19
C HIS A 79 5.00 -16.07 10.15
N ALA A 80 4.48 -16.00 11.39
CA ALA A 80 4.96 -15.09 12.42
C ALA A 80 6.30 -15.56 13.01
N ILE A 81 7.37 -14.80 12.75
CA ILE A 81 8.66 -15.01 13.40
C ILE A 81 8.63 -14.32 14.76
N LYS A 82 8.65 -15.08 15.86
CA LYS A 82 8.61 -14.50 17.21
C LYS A 82 9.86 -13.68 17.51
N SER A 83 9.68 -12.52 18.15
CA SER A 83 10.77 -11.76 18.75
C SER A 83 11.46 -12.60 19.85
N PRO A 84 12.80 -12.60 19.93
CA PRO A 84 13.55 -13.32 20.96
C PRO A 84 13.15 -12.97 22.40
N ASP A 85 12.76 -11.72 22.65
CA ASP A 85 12.40 -11.21 23.98
C ASP A 85 10.92 -10.77 24.09
N GLY A 86 10.14 -11.00 23.02
CA GLY A 86 8.72 -10.61 22.95
C GLY A 86 8.49 -9.11 22.82
N ARG A 87 9.52 -8.32 22.46
CA ARG A 87 9.44 -6.86 22.26
C ARG A 87 9.87 -6.48 20.83
N LYS A 88 9.94 -5.17 20.55
CA LYS A 88 10.42 -4.62 19.28
C LYS A 88 11.72 -5.30 18.86
N HIS A 89 11.66 -5.99 17.73
CA HIS A 89 12.79 -6.70 17.16
C HIS A 89 12.75 -6.59 15.64
N ARG A 90 13.70 -5.87 15.07
CA ARG A 90 13.83 -5.64 13.63
C ARG A 90 15.02 -6.40 13.06
N VAL A 91 14.84 -6.94 11.86
CA VAL A 91 15.91 -7.52 11.06
C VAL A 91 15.75 -7.04 9.63
N ILE A 92 16.72 -6.27 9.16
CA ILE A 92 16.78 -5.79 7.78
C ILE A 92 17.79 -6.65 7.03
N HIS A 93 17.36 -7.15 5.89
CA HIS A 93 18.17 -7.88 4.94
C HIS A 93 18.35 -7.08 3.65
N ASP A 94 19.33 -7.50 2.87
CA ASP A 94 19.71 -6.94 1.58
C ASP A 94 19.69 -8.07 0.53
N ALA A 95 18.81 -7.92 -0.47
CA ALA A 95 18.70 -8.82 -1.61
C ALA A 95 19.80 -8.60 -2.66
N LYS A 96 20.59 -7.52 -2.54
CA LYS A 96 21.73 -7.18 -3.40
C LYS A 96 21.36 -7.07 -4.87
N GLY A 97 20.18 -6.51 -5.15
CA GLY A 97 19.67 -6.38 -6.51
C GLY A 97 19.23 -7.72 -7.12
N THR A 98 18.75 -8.66 -6.29
CA THR A 98 18.14 -9.92 -6.73
C THR A 98 16.70 -10.04 -6.23
N ASP A 99 16.00 -11.08 -6.65
CA ASP A 99 14.65 -11.45 -6.19
C ASP A 99 14.68 -12.48 -5.02
N ASP A 100 15.88 -12.80 -4.50
CA ASP A 100 16.04 -13.75 -3.40
C ASP A 100 15.64 -13.15 -2.05
N LEU A 101 14.60 -13.69 -1.43
CA LEU A 101 14.12 -13.29 -0.10
C LEU A 101 14.45 -14.35 0.98
N PRO A 102 14.86 -13.94 2.20
CA PRO A 102 15.10 -12.56 2.63
C PRO A 102 16.47 -11.99 2.18
N GLY A 103 17.37 -12.79 1.59
CA GLY A 103 18.73 -12.32 1.29
C GLY A 103 19.63 -12.22 2.53
N ALA A 104 20.72 -11.45 2.43
CA ALA A 104 21.75 -11.39 3.48
C ALA A 104 21.37 -10.39 4.58
N VAL A 105 21.63 -10.72 5.85
CA VAL A 105 21.35 -9.77 6.95
C VAL A 105 22.23 -8.53 6.81
N ALA A 106 21.60 -7.35 6.75
CA ALA A 106 22.25 -6.05 6.65
C ALA A 106 22.28 -5.29 7.99
N ARG A 107 21.17 -5.33 8.76
CA ARG A 107 21.08 -4.64 10.06
C ARG A 107 20.13 -5.39 11.01
N LYS A 108 20.53 -5.54 12.27
CA LYS A 108 19.73 -6.16 13.35
C LYS A 108 19.34 -5.14 14.42
N GLU A 109 18.37 -5.51 15.25
CA GLU A 109 17.98 -4.73 16.42
C GLU A 109 19.18 -4.28 17.26
N GLY A 110 19.22 -2.99 17.60
CA GLY A 110 20.29 -2.37 18.40
C GLY A 110 21.58 -2.04 17.64
N GLN A 111 21.72 -2.41 16.36
CA GLN A 111 22.90 -2.05 15.58
C GLN A 111 22.86 -0.60 15.08
N ALA A 112 24.04 0.01 15.00
CA ALA A 112 24.24 1.35 14.45
C ALA A 112 23.82 1.42 12.96
N PRO A 113 23.53 2.63 12.44
CA PRO A 113 23.26 2.84 11.02
C PRO A 113 24.36 2.29 10.12
N THR A 114 23.99 1.71 8.98
CA THR A 114 24.92 1.07 8.04
C THR A 114 25.55 2.06 7.07
N GLY A 115 24.90 3.23 6.88
CA GLY A 115 25.26 4.20 5.84
C GLY A 115 24.58 3.93 4.50
N ASP A 116 23.89 2.79 4.36
CA ASP A 116 22.98 2.54 3.27
C ASP A 116 21.60 3.13 3.58
N LYS A 117 21.13 4.05 2.73
CA LYS A 117 19.87 4.77 2.97
C LYS A 117 18.67 3.84 3.01
N ALA A 118 18.56 2.87 2.09
CA ALA A 118 17.39 2.00 2.05
C ALA A 118 17.35 1.11 3.30
N THR A 119 18.50 0.57 3.71
CA THR A 119 18.62 -0.22 4.93
C THR A 119 18.25 0.58 6.18
N ASP A 120 18.78 1.80 6.30
CA ASP A 120 18.56 2.65 7.47
C ASP A 120 17.11 3.17 7.53
N GLU A 121 16.53 3.58 6.40
CA GLU A 121 15.12 3.99 6.29
C GLU A 121 14.17 2.84 6.61
N ALA A 122 14.42 1.61 6.12
CA ALA A 122 13.60 0.44 6.44
C ALA A 122 13.70 0.07 7.94
N TYR A 123 14.89 0.19 8.53
CA TYR A 123 15.11 -0.05 9.96
C TYR A 123 14.36 0.97 10.83
N ASP A 124 14.50 2.25 10.53
CA ASP A 124 13.90 3.32 11.31
C ASP A 124 12.37 3.33 11.12
N GLY A 125 11.89 3.24 9.88
CA GLY A 125 10.47 3.26 9.57
C GLY A 125 9.69 2.07 10.13
N SER A 126 10.24 0.85 10.07
CA SER A 126 9.60 -0.30 10.74
C SER A 126 9.57 -0.14 12.26
N GLY A 127 10.56 0.54 12.85
CA GLY A 127 10.58 0.89 14.26
C GLY A 127 9.50 1.88 14.63
N ASP A 128 9.33 2.92 13.81
CA ASP A 128 8.29 3.94 14.00
C ASP A 128 6.89 3.34 13.92
N VAL A 129 6.66 2.38 13.03
CA VAL A 129 5.38 1.67 12.94
C VAL A 129 5.12 0.81 14.18
N TYR A 130 6.14 0.08 14.68
CA TYR A 130 6.00 -0.66 15.94
C TYR A 130 5.61 0.29 17.08
N ASP A 131 6.35 1.39 17.23
CA ASP A 131 6.17 2.33 18.34
C ASP A 131 4.79 3.00 18.26
N PHE A 132 4.33 3.37 17.05
CA PHE A 132 2.99 3.90 16.82
C PHE A 132 1.89 2.95 17.32
N TYR A 133 1.95 1.67 16.95
CA TYR A 133 0.96 0.68 17.38
C TYR A 133 1.05 0.38 18.88
N ALA A 134 2.25 0.29 19.43
CA ALA A 134 2.47 0.01 20.84
C ALA A 134 2.02 1.18 21.74
N GLU A 135 2.36 2.41 21.38
CA GLU A 135 2.07 3.59 22.20
C GLU A 135 0.60 4.04 22.10
N LEU A 136 0.01 3.98 20.90
CA LEU A 136 -1.34 4.50 20.70
C LEU A 136 -2.44 3.46 20.85
N PHE A 137 -2.12 2.17 20.66
CA PHE A 137 -3.11 1.09 20.67
C PHE A 137 -2.75 -0.06 21.62
N GLU A 138 -1.64 0.06 22.37
CA GLU A 138 -1.16 -0.98 23.29
C GLU A 138 -0.94 -2.34 22.59
N ARG A 139 -0.72 -2.31 21.26
CA ARG A 139 -0.55 -3.51 20.44
C ARG A 139 0.92 -3.92 20.37
N ASN A 140 1.22 -5.17 20.69
CA ASN A 140 2.59 -5.68 20.60
C ASN A 140 2.91 -6.23 19.20
N SER A 141 3.44 -5.39 18.31
CA SER A 141 3.78 -5.73 16.92
C SER A 141 2.57 -6.11 16.05
N LEU A 142 2.82 -6.70 14.88
CA LEU A 142 1.79 -6.99 13.87
C LEU A 142 0.80 -8.06 14.31
N ASP A 143 1.21 -9.00 15.16
CA ASP A 143 0.42 -10.13 15.63
C ASP A 143 -0.14 -9.96 17.05
N ASP A 144 0.12 -8.81 17.68
CA ASP A 144 -0.16 -8.55 19.09
C ASP A 144 0.57 -9.49 20.07
N SER A 145 1.65 -10.12 19.63
CA SER A 145 2.40 -11.12 20.38
C SER A 145 3.92 -11.00 20.17
N GLY A 146 4.38 -9.84 19.70
CA GLY A 146 5.80 -9.55 19.53
C GLY A 146 6.41 -10.23 18.30
N MET A 147 5.70 -10.28 17.18
CA MET A 147 6.29 -10.66 15.89
C MET A 147 7.49 -9.77 15.55
N SER A 148 8.57 -10.39 15.07
CA SER A 148 9.74 -9.71 14.50
C SER A 148 9.36 -9.00 13.21
N LEU A 149 9.85 -7.78 13.05
CA LEU A 149 9.70 -7.00 11.82
C LEU A 149 10.88 -7.30 10.89
N VAL A 150 10.65 -8.21 9.94
CA VAL A 150 11.64 -8.59 8.93
C VAL A 150 11.36 -7.80 7.66
N SER A 151 12.41 -7.18 7.13
CA SER A 151 12.35 -6.43 5.87
C SER A 151 13.54 -6.76 4.99
N THR A 152 13.33 -6.74 3.68
CA THR A 152 14.40 -6.87 2.68
C THR A 152 14.42 -5.65 1.77
N VAL A 153 15.60 -5.04 1.61
CA VAL A 153 15.85 -3.91 0.70
C VAL A 153 16.61 -4.35 -0.54
N HIS A 154 16.72 -3.46 -1.53
CA HIS A 154 17.37 -3.71 -2.82
C HIS A 154 16.79 -4.93 -3.54
N VAL A 155 15.49 -5.14 -3.38
CA VAL A 155 14.78 -6.21 -4.08
C VAL A 155 14.68 -5.81 -5.54
N ALA A 156 15.13 -6.71 -6.40
CA ALA A 156 14.99 -6.60 -7.83
C ALA A 156 13.95 -7.61 -8.32
N GLU A 157 13.73 -7.56 -9.62
CA GLU A 157 12.95 -8.54 -10.35
C GLU A 157 13.67 -8.94 -11.63
N VAL A 158 13.18 -9.96 -12.31
CA VAL A 158 13.80 -10.48 -13.54
C VAL A 158 13.01 -10.00 -14.75
N ASP A 159 13.68 -9.37 -15.71
CA ASP A 159 13.08 -8.99 -16.99
C ASP A 159 13.04 -10.14 -18.00
N PHE A 160 12.48 -9.91 -19.20
CA PHE A 160 12.37 -10.95 -20.23
C PHE A 160 13.69 -11.46 -20.79
N ASN A 161 14.80 -10.76 -20.55
CA ASN A 161 16.13 -11.21 -20.94
C ASN A 161 16.79 -12.07 -19.85
N GLY A 162 16.15 -12.22 -18.70
CA GLY A 162 16.70 -12.91 -17.55
C GLY A 162 17.61 -12.03 -16.68
N ASP A 163 17.62 -10.71 -16.92
CA ASP A 163 18.44 -9.77 -16.16
C ASP A 163 17.67 -9.23 -14.95
N HIS A 164 18.38 -9.03 -13.83
CA HIS A 164 17.81 -8.35 -12.68
C HIS A 164 17.67 -6.85 -12.92
N VAL A 165 16.49 -6.33 -12.59
CA VAL A 165 16.11 -4.94 -12.82
C VAL A 165 15.43 -4.37 -11.57
N PRO A 166 15.53 -3.06 -11.32
CA PRO A 166 14.96 -2.47 -10.11
C PRO A 166 13.45 -2.72 -10.03
N LEU A 167 12.98 -3.21 -8.88
CA LEU A 167 11.57 -3.36 -8.58
C LEU A 167 10.96 -1.97 -8.35
N SER A 168 9.86 -1.67 -9.05
CA SER A 168 9.05 -0.45 -8.86
C SER A 168 7.84 -0.76 -7.98
N ASN A 169 8.09 -1.36 -6.81
CA ASN A 169 7.05 -1.71 -5.84
C ASN A 169 7.59 -1.89 -4.41
N ALA A 170 6.67 -1.94 -3.47
CA ALA A 170 6.88 -2.49 -2.12
C ALA A 170 5.70 -3.38 -1.75
N TYR A 171 5.95 -4.36 -0.88
CA TYR A 171 4.87 -5.25 -0.45
C TYR A 171 5.14 -5.97 0.87
N TRP A 172 4.07 -6.29 1.57
CA TRP A 172 4.01 -7.37 2.56
C TRP A 172 3.72 -8.72 1.90
N ASN A 173 4.59 -9.71 2.11
CA ASN A 173 4.38 -11.06 1.57
C ASN A 173 3.69 -12.03 2.54
N GLY A 174 3.31 -11.55 3.73
CA GLY A 174 2.76 -12.38 4.80
C GLY A 174 3.73 -12.73 5.93
N SER A 175 5.04 -12.57 5.68
CA SER A 175 6.10 -12.87 6.65
C SER A 175 7.12 -11.74 6.80
N GLN A 176 7.37 -10.99 5.72
CA GLN A 176 8.32 -9.89 5.68
C GLN A 176 7.91 -8.83 4.65
N MET A 177 8.48 -7.64 4.80
CA MET A 177 8.42 -6.54 3.83
C MET A 177 9.50 -6.73 2.78
N ALA A 178 9.20 -6.35 1.55
CA ALA A 178 10.15 -6.24 0.46
C ALA A 178 10.06 -4.84 -0.15
N TYR A 179 11.21 -4.20 -0.36
CA TYR A 179 11.30 -2.85 -0.93
C TYR A 179 12.16 -2.85 -2.18
N GLY A 180 11.59 -2.34 -3.26
CA GLY A 180 12.31 -2.02 -4.48
C GLY A 180 12.98 -0.64 -4.42
N ASP A 181 14.04 -0.49 -5.22
CA ASP A 181 14.75 0.78 -5.36
C ASP A 181 14.07 1.75 -6.35
N GLY A 182 13.03 1.29 -7.05
CA GLY A 182 12.37 2.08 -8.10
C GLY A 182 13.22 2.18 -9.37
N ASP A 183 12.59 2.65 -10.45
CA ASP A 183 13.23 2.79 -11.75
C ASP A 183 13.97 4.12 -11.95
N ASP A 184 13.85 5.07 -11.01
CA ASP A 184 14.28 6.47 -11.09
C ASP A 184 13.72 7.24 -12.32
N LEU A 185 12.73 6.67 -13.01
CA LEU A 185 12.02 7.27 -14.15
C LEU A 185 10.64 7.78 -13.72
N VAL A 186 9.94 6.97 -12.95
CA VAL A 186 8.62 7.24 -12.38
C VAL A 186 8.68 7.09 -10.87
N PHE A 187 9.34 6.05 -10.37
CA PHE A 187 9.44 5.75 -8.95
C PHE A 187 10.87 5.83 -8.44
N LYS A 188 11.04 6.46 -7.28
CA LYS A 188 12.23 6.40 -6.45
C LYS A 188 12.13 5.20 -5.50
N ARG A 189 13.18 4.97 -4.70
CA ARG A 189 13.21 3.93 -3.67
C ARG A 189 12.01 3.95 -2.73
N PHE A 190 11.47 2.77 -2.44
CA PHE A 190 10.23 2.63 -1.68
C PHE A 190 10.39 2.79 -0.17
N THR A 191 11.62 2.65 0.34
CA THR A 191 11.95 2.94 1.75
C THR A 191 11.90 4.43 2.07
N GLY A 192 11.94 5.30 1.04
CA GLY A 192 11.95 6.76 1.22
C GLY A 192 10.62 7.36 1.70
N SER A 193 9.57 6.55 1.84
CA SER A 193 8.25 6.96 2.29
C SER A 193 7.84 6.18 3.54
N LEU A 194 7.73 6.89 4.67
CA LEU A 194 7.32 6.29 5.94
C LEU A 194 5.87 5.78 5.88
N GLU A 195 4.97 6.50 5.20
CA GLU A 195 3.59 6.04 5.08
C GLU A 195 3.45 4.76 4.25
N VAL A 196 4.34 4.51 3.29
CA VAL A 196 4.37 3.24 2.54
C VAL A 196 4.82 2.09 3.44
N ILE A 197 5.85 2.30 4.26
CA ILE A 197 6.27 1.31 5.26
C ILE A 197 5.12 1.02 6.23
N GLY A 198 4.43 2.05 6.70
CA GLY A 198 3.24 1.92 7.55
C GLY A 198 2.07 1.21 6.87
N HIS A 199 1.81 1.50 5.60
CA HIS A 199 0.78 0.85 4.79
C HIS A 199 1.02 -0.66 4.70
N GLU A 200 2.23 -1.08 4.28
CA GLU A 200 2.56 -2.50 4.13
C GLU A 200 2.50 -3.26 5.46
N LEU A 201 3.06 -2.68 6.53
CA LEU A 201 3.01 -3.28 7.86
C LEU A 201 1.58 -3.36 8.41
N THR A 202 0.70 -2.43 8.02
CA THR A 202 -0.72 -2.48 8.39
C THR A 202 -1.45 -3.66 7.75
N HIS A 203 -1.09 -4.11 6.55
CA HIS A 203 -1.60 -5.39 6.03
C HIS A 203 -1.23 -6.56 6.93
N GLY A 204 -0.04 -6.52 7.55
CA GLY A 204 0.36 -7.45 8.61
C GLY A 204 -0.62 -7.43 9.77
N VAL A 205 -0.91 -6.25 10.32
CA VAL A 205 -1.89 -6.08 11.41
C VAL A 205 -3.27 -6.63 11.03
N GLN A 206 -3.74 -6.34 9.82
CA GLN A 206 -5.02 -6.81 9.31
C GLN A 206 -5.08 -8.34 9.19
N SER A 207 -3.97 -8.99 8.86
CA SER A 207 -3.88 -10.45 8.76
C SER A 207 -4.11 -11.17 10.09
N PHE A 208 -3.86 -10.50 11.22
CA PHE A 208 -4.10 -11.02 12.59
C PHE A 208 -5.36 -10.44 13.25
N THR A 209 -6.20 -9.70 12.51
CA THR A 209 -7.40 -9.05 13.04
C THR A 209 -8.62 -9.36 12.16
N SER A 210 -9.14 -8.39 11.40
CA SER A 210 -10.33 -8.60 10.54
C SER A 210 -10.09 -9.56 9.38
N ASN A 211 -8.84 -9.70 8.94
CA ASN A 211 -8.44 -10.54 7.81
C ASN A 211 -9.32 -10.35 6.57
N LEU A 212 -9.63 -9.08 6.26
CA LEU A 212 -10.52 -8.66 5.17
C LEU A 212 -10.13 -9.32 3.84
N ASP A 213 -11.13 -9.92 3.19
CA ASP A 213 -11.04 -10.48 1.85
C ASP A 213 -10.53 -9.45 0.86
N TYR A 214 -9.41 -9.75 0.21
CA TYR A 214 -8.79 -8.85 -0.76
C TYR A 214 -9.50 -8.90 -2.12
N ARG A 215 -10.79 -8.54 -2.10
CA ARG A 215 -11.69 -8.50 -3.25
C ARG A 215 -12.85 -7.53 -3.01
N GLY A 216 -13.24 -6.78 -4.04
CA GLY A 216 -14.40 -5.88 -3.97
C GLY A 216 -14.30 -4.87 -2.82
N GLN A 217 -15.41 -4.60 -2.13
CA GLN A 217 -15.42 -3.62 -1.04
C GLN A 217 -14.62 -4.07 0.19
N SER A 218 -14.58 -5.37 0.50
CA SER A 218 -13.74 -5.86 1.60
C SER A 218 -12.26 -5.61 1.31
N GLY A 219 -11.83 -5.81 0.06
CA GLY A 219 -10.45 -5.52 -0.34
C GLY A 219 -10.16 -4.03 -0.38
N ALA A 220 -11.14 -3.23 -0.81
CA ALA A 220 -11.04 -1.78 -0.72
C ALA A 220 -10.98 -1.26 0.72
N LEU A 221 -11.64 -1.93 1.68
CA LEU A 221 -11.47 -1.66 3.11
C LEU A 221 -10.07 -2.08 3.59
N ASN A 222 -9.54 -3.19 3.09
CA ASN A 222 -8.20 -3.66 3.42
C ASN A 222 -7.13 -2.63 3.02
N GLU A 223 -7.19 -2.14 1.78
CA GLU A 223 -6.37 -1.03 1.27
C GLU A 223 -6.59 0.28 2.04
N HIS A 224 -7.85 0.59 2.33
CA HIS A 224 -8.22 1.79 3.08
C HIS A 224 -7.58 1.85 4.47
N PHE A 225 -7.67 0.77 5.25
CA PHE A 225 -7.05 0.76 6.58
C PHE A 225 -5.52 0.87 6.47
N ALA A 226 -4.90 0.25 5.46
CA ALA A 226 -3.48 0.38 5.19
C ALA A 226 -3.09 1.85 4.89
N ASP A 227 -3.84 2.55 4.04
CA ASP A 227 -3.65 3.99 3.79
C ASP A 227 -3.84 4.84 5.04
N VAL A 228 -4.91 4.59 5.81
CA VAL A 228 -5.20 5.32 7.06
C VAL A 228 -4.06 5.19 8.05
N PHE A 229 -3.66 3.97 8.40
CA PHE A 229 -2.62 3.79 9.41
C PHE A 229 -1.23 4.16 8.92
N GLY A 230 -0.92 3.98 7.63
CA GLY A 230 0.29 4.52 7.02
C GLY A 230 0.37 6.05 7.17
N MET A 231 -0.73 6.75 6.84
CA MET A 231 -0.81 8.21 6.99
C MET A 231 -0.72 8.65 8.45
N LEU A 232 -1.38 7.93 9.36
CA LEU A 232 -1.33 8.23 10.79
C LEU A 232 0.07 8.01 11.40
N VAL A 233 0.82 6.98 10.98
CA VAL A 233 2.22 6.79 11.39
C VAL A 233 3.06 8.00 11.00
N ARG A 234 2.95 8.44 9.74
CA ARG A 234 3.67 9.63 9.26
C ARG A 234 3.31 10.87 10.07
N GLN A 235 2.01 11.12 10.23
CA GLN A 235 1.49 12.27 10.98
C GLN A 235 1.95 12.27 12.44
N TRP A 236 1.85 11.12 13.12
CA TRP A 236 2.30 10.94 14.50
C TRP A 236 3.79 11.19 14.65
N LYS A 237 4.61 10.60 13.76
CA LYS A 237 6.06 10.76 13.78
C LYS A 237 6.50 12.21 13.52
N GLN A 238 5.79 12.92 12.66
CA GLN A 238 6.11 14.30 12.29
C GLN A 238 5.42 15.35 13.18
N GLY A 239 4.46 14.96 14.01
CA GLY A 239 3.63 15.88 14.79
C GLY A 239 2.69 16.73 13.93
N THR A 240 2.25 16.23 12.79
CA THR A 240 1.42 16.97 11.82
C THR A 240 -0.06 16.78 12.11
N SER A 241 -0.78 17.86 12.42
CA SER A 241 -2.21 17.77 12.73
C SER A 241 -3.08 17.39 11.51
N ALA A 242 -4.34 17.01 11.76
CA ALA A 242 -5.30 16.68 10.70
C ALA A 242 -5.56 17.84 9.72
N ALA A 243 -5.42 19.08 10.20
CA ALA A 243 -5.64 20.28 9.40
C ALA A 243 -4.42 20.64 8.51
N GLU A 244 -3.20 20.30 8.96
CA GLU A 244 -1.95 20.61 8.26
C GLU A 244 -1.54 19.52 7.27
N SER A 245 -1.96 18.28 7.48
CA SER A 245 -1.67 17.16 6.59
C SER A 245 -2.24 17.39 5.19
N ASP A 246 -1.43 17.10 4.16
CA ASP A 246 -1.87 17.11 2.76
C ASP A 246 -2.71 15.89 2.38
N TRP A 247 -2.71 14.84 3.21
CA TRP A 247 -3.47 13.60 3.00
C TRP A 247 -3.15 12.89 1.67
N VAL A 248 -1.95 13.13 1.13
CA VAL A 248 -1.45 12.51 -0.10
C VAL A 248 -0.54 11.35 0.25
N VAL A 249 -0.82 10.18 -0.31
CA VAL A 249 -0.10 8.92 -0.07
C VAL A 249 0.96 8.71 -1.15
N GLY A 250 2.20 8.39 -0.76
CA GLY A 250 3.28 7.99 -1.67
C GLY A 250 3.89 9.15 -2.47
N LYS A 251 3.88 10.38 -1.94
CA LYS A 251 4.42 11.56 -2.62
C LYS A 251 5.93 11.47 -2.82
N GLU A 252 6.63 10.97 -1.80
CA GLU A 252 8.08 10.86 -1.74
C GLU A 252 8.61 9.84 -2.77
N LEU A 253 7.76 8.89 -3.17
CA LEU A 253 8.07 7.84 -4.13
C LEU A 253 8.13 8.34 -5.56
N LEU A 254 7.41 9.40 -5.91
CA LEU A 254 7.33 9.83 -7.30
C LEU A 254 8.54 10.68 -7.69
N VAL A 255 9.10 10.41 -8.87
CA VAL A 255 9.96 11.37 -9.56
C VAL A 255 9.12 12.63 -9.84
N PRO A 256 9.57 13.83 -9.39
CA PRO A 256 8.74 15.03 -9.45
C PRO A 256 8.29 15.37 -10.88
N ALA A 257 6.99 15.57 -11.06
CA ALA A 257 6.39 16.05 -12.30
C ALA A 257 5.18 16.93 -11.96
N PRO A 258 4.83 17.95 -12.78
CA PRO A 258 3.69 18.82 -12.51
C PRO A 258 2.34 18.08 -12.57
N THR A 259 2.32 16.92 -13.23
CA THR A 259 1.18 16.01 -13.37
C THR A 259 0.98 15.06 -12.19
N ARG A 260 1.89 15.08 -11.20
CA ARG A 260 1.97 14.10 -10.10
C ARG A 260 1.99 14.80 -8.74
N ARG A 261 1.06 14.44 -7.87
CA ARG A 261 1.04 14.83 -6.44
C ARG A 261 1.41 13.66 -5.54
N GLY A 262 0.95 12.45 -5.87
CA GLY A 262 1.19 11.21 -5.12
C GLY A 262 0.54 10.03 -5.84
N ILE A 263 0.50 8.87 -5.17
CA ILE A 263 -0.17 7.67 -5.69
C ILE A 263 -1.68 7.74 -5.46
N ARG A 264 -2.09 8.27 -4.30
CA ARG A 264 -3.50 8.47 -3.92
C ARG A 264 -3.66 9.78 -3.15
N ASP A 265 -4.82 10.43 -3.27
CA ASP A 265 -5.21 11.59 -2.47
C ASP A 265 -6.43 11.18 -1.63
N MET A 266 -6.23 11.01 -0.32
CA MET A 266 -7.30 10.53 0.57
C MET A 266 -8.38 11.60 0.79
N GLU A 267 -8.07 12.89 0.63
CA GLU A 267 -9.05 13.97 0.79
C GLU A 267 -9.89 14.16 -0.48
N LYS A 268 -9.23 14.07 -1.63
CA LYS A 268 -9.78 14.28 -2.97
C LYS A 268 -9.38 13.11 -3.89
N PRO A 269 -9.95 11.91 -3.69
CA PRO A 269 -9.69 10.77 -4.58
C PRO A 269 -9.97 11.14 -6.03
N GLY A 270 -9.14 10.66 -6.95
CA GLY A 270 -9.19 11.01 -8.37
C GLY A 270 -8.36 12.25 -8.74
N THR A 271 -7.52 12.76 -7.84
CA THR A 271 -6.70 13.97 -8.07
C THR A 271 -5.22 13.82 -7.75
N ALA A 272 -4.76 12.60 -7.43
CA ALA A 272 -3.37 12.35 -7.08
C ALA A 272 -2.42 12.56 -8.27
N TYR A 273 -2.89 12.29 -9.48
CA TYR A 273 -2.20 12.57 -10.74
C TYR A 273 -3.24 12.74 -11.85
N SER A 274 -2.93 13.59 -12.84
CA SER A 274 -3.82 13.82 -13.98
C SER A 274 -3.04 14.19 -15.23
N ASN A 275 -3.54 13.70 -16.37
CA ASN A 275 -2.95 13.86 -17.69
C ASN A 275 -1.45 13.52 -17.71
N ASP A 276 -1.04 12.55 -16.91
CA ASP A 276 0.35 12.13 -16.85
C ASP A 276 0.69 11.23 -18.07
N PRO A 277 1.81 11.48 -18.77
CA PRO A 277 2.17 10.68 -19.94
C PRO A 277 2.45 9.21 -19.62
N ASP A 278 2.88 8.91 -18.39
CA ASP A 278 3.23 7.55 -17.97
C ASP A 278 2.13 6.93 -17.07
N LEU A 279 1.43 7.74 -16.26
CA LEU A 279 0.44 7.26 -15.28
C LEU A 279 -1.04 7.47 -15.69
N GLY A 280 -1.33 8.32 -16.68
CA GLY A 280 -2.71 8.68 -17.03
C GLY A 280 -3.38 9.56 -15.97
N ASP A 281 -4.62 9.22 -15.60
CA ASP A 281 -5.41 9.90 -14.58
C ASP A 281 -5.69 8.96 -13.40
N ASP A 282 -5.77 9.53 -12.19
CA ASP A 282 -6.15 8.83 -10.98
C ASP A 282 -7.61 8.32 -11.09
N PRO A 283 -7.84 6.98 -11.05
CA PRO A 283 -9.16 6.42 -11.28
C PRO A 283 -10.04 6.37 -10.02
N GLN A 284 -9.55 6.80 -8.85
CA GLN A 284 -10.28 6.59 -7.60
C GLN A 284 -11.57 7.42 -7.52
N PRO A 285 -12.74 6.80 -7.27
CA PRO A 285 -13.96 7.53 -6.98
C PRO A 285 -13.94 8.17 -5.59
N ALA A 286 -14.47 9.38 -5.49
CA ALA A 286 -14.64 10.08 -4.23
C ALA A 286 -15.96 9.75 -3.50
N THR A 287 -16.91 9.09 -4.18
CA THR A 287 -18.22 8.72 -3.61
C THR A 287 -18.74 7.40 -4.19
N MET A 288 -19.71 6.80 -3.52
CA MET A 288 -20.45 5.62 -3.98
C MET A 288 -21.17 5.81 -5.33
N ALA A 289 -21.39 7.05 -5.79
CA ALA A 289 -22.05 7.29 -7.08
C ALA A 289 -21.19 6.81 -8.26
N ASP A 290 -19.87 6.84 -8.10
CA ASP A 290 -18.89 6.48 -9.12
C ASP A 290 -18.18 5.16 -8.79
N LEU A 291 -18.81 4.31 -7.95
CA LEU A 291 -18.24 3.03 -7.52
C LEU A 291 -17.82 2.19 -8.73
N TYR A 292 -16.56 1.77 -8.76
CA TYR A 292 -16.07 0.84 -9.76
C TYR A 292 -16.65 -0.56 -9.52
N THR A 293 -17.27 -1.13 -10.56
CA THR A 293 -17.97 -2.43 -10.51
C THR A 293 -17.37 -3.48 -11.46
N GLY A 294 -16.25 -3.15 -12.11
CA GLY A 294 -15.56 -4.09 -13.00
C GLY A 294 -14.78 -5.16 -12.24
N THR A 295 -14.10 -6.04 -12.99
CA THR A 295 -13.37 -7.19 -12.43
C THR A 295 -11.88 -6.95 -12.21
N LYS A 296 -11.30 -5.93 -12.86
CA LYS A 296 -9.87 -5.61 -12.69
C LYS A 296 -9.57 -5.27 -11.25
N ASP A 297 -8.29 -5.40 -10.89
CA ASP A 297 -7.83 -5.02 -9.55
C ASP A 297 -8.64 -5.71 -8.44
N ARG A 298 -8.98 -6.99 -8.67
CA ARG A 298 -9.81 -7.83 -7.81
C ARG A 298 -11.16 -7.19 -7.43
N GLY A 299 -11.79 -6.50 -8.37
CA GLY A 299 -13.01 -5.73 -8.11
C GLY A 299 -12.74 -4.32 -7.61
N GLY A 300 -11.62 -3.72 -8.03
CA GLY A 300 -11.22 -2.36 -7.71
C GLY A 300 -10.87 -2.13 -6.25
N VAL A 301 -10.00 -2.95 -5.67
CA VAL A 301 -9.58 -2.79 -4.27
C VAL A 301 -8.79 -1.49 -4.06
N HIS A 302 -7.84 -1.17 -4.93
CA HIS A 302 -7.09 0.09 -4.89
C HIS A 302 -7.89 1.25 -5.48
N ILE A 303 -8.82 0.97 -6.39
CA ILE A 303 -9.69 1.99 -6.99
C ILE A 303 -10.71 2.48 -5.95
N ASN A 304 -11.53 1.58 -5.42
CA ASN A 304 -12.64 1.93 -4.54
C ASN A 304 -12.22 2.33 -3.11
N SER A 305 -10.96 2.14 -2.71
CA SER A 305 -10.45 2.55 -1.38
C SER A 305 -10.50 4.08 -1.19
N GLY A 306 -10.57 4.87 -2.27
CA GLY A 306 -10.79 6.32 -2.23
C GLY A 306 -12.05 6.72 -1.46
N ILE A 307 -13.14 5.96 -1.56
CA ILE A 307 -14.43 6.25 -0.92
C ILE A 307 -14.31 6.24 0.61
N PRO A 308 -13.88 5.14 1.26
CA PRO A 308 -13.65 5.13 2.71
C PRO A 308 -12.45 6.00 3.13
N ASN A 309 -11.42 6.18 2.30
CA ASN A 309 -10.32 7.12 2.58
C ASN A 309 -10.85 8.54 2.80
N ARG A 310 -11.70 9.02 1.89
CA ARG A 310 -12.35 10.33 2.02
C ARG A 310 -13.23 10.41 3.27
N ALA A 311 -13.96 9.34 3.61
CA ALA A 311 -14.73 9.30 4.84
C ALA A 311 -13.84 9.51 6.08
N PHE A 312 -12.70 8.82 6.17
CA PHE A 312 -11.76 9.01 7.28
C PHE A 312 -11.23 10.44 7.37
N VAL A 313 -10.79 11.03 6.26
CA VAL A 313 -10.27 12.41 6.26
C VAL A 313 -11.34 13.40 6.73
N LEU A 314 -12.59 13.23 6.28
CA LEU A 314 -13.71 14.06 6.73
C LEU A 314 -13.94 13.94 8.24
N VAL A 315 -13.84 12.73 8.82
CA VAL A 315 -13.92 12.53 10.27
C VAL A 315 -12.75 13.22 10.97
N ALA A 316 -11.52 12.97 10.53
CA ALA A 316 -10.32 13.54 11.13
C ALA A 316 -10.37 15.08 11.16
N LYS A 317 -10.76 15.70 10.05
CA LYS A 317 -10.91 17.17 9.97
C LYS A 317 -12.07 17.71 10.80
N ALA A 318 -13.19 16.98 10.89
CA ALA A 318 -14.34 17.39 11.69
C ALA A 318 -14.07 17.32 13.20
N LEU A 319 -13.23 16.38 13.63
CA LEU A 319 -12.80 16.24 15.02
C LEU A 319 -11.65 17.19 15.37
N GLY A 320 -10.78 17.49 14.41
CA GLY A 320 -9.64 18.39 14.56
C GLY A 320 -8.52 17.78 15.41
N GLY A 321 -7.49 18.59 15.67
CA GLY A 321 -6.31 18.14 16.42
C GLY A 321 -5.52 17.07 15.68
N ASN A 322 -4.96 16.13 16.43
CA ASN A 322 -4.17 15.03 15.90
C ASN A 322 -5.08 13.87 15.49
N ALA A 323 -5.04 13.47 14.22
CA ALA A 323 -5.97 12.47 13.69
C ALA A 323 -5.84 11.11 14.39
N TRP A 324 -4.66 10.77 14.89
CA TRP A 324 -4.40 9.49 15.55
C TRP A 324 -5.05 9.36 16.94
N GLU A 325 -5.44 10.47 17.58
CA GLU A 325 -5.97 10.45 18.96
C GLU A 325 -7.41 9.92 19.03
N VAL A 326 -8.34 10.53 18.29
CA VAL A 326 -9.77 10.16 18.33
C VAL A 326 -10.18 9.40 17.07
N ALA A 327 -9.93 9.96 15.88
CA ALA A 327 -10.34 9.32 14.62
C ALA A 327 -9.59 7.99 14.42
N GLY A 328 -8.27 7.99 14.66
CA GLY A 328 -7.43 6.79 14.58
C GLY A 328 -7.85 5.69 15.54
N ARG A 329 -8.20 6.04 16.80
CA ARG A 329 -8.68 5.05 17.79
C ARG A 329 -10.05 4.47 17.41
N ILE A 330 -10.97 5.28 16.91
CA ILE A 330 -12.26 4.78 16.37
C ILE A 330 -12.01 3.82 15.21
N TRP A 331 -11.13 4.18 14.27
CA TRP A 331 -10.81 3.33 13.11
C TRP A 331 -10.09 2.05 13.49
N TYR A 332 -9.18 2.10 14.48
CA TYR A 332 -8.48 0.93 14.98
C TYR A 332 -9.46 -0.08 15.58
N GLU A 333 -10.33 0.37 16.48
CA GLU A 333 -11.36 -0.51 17.05
C GLU A 333 -12.35 -0.99 15.99
N THR A 334 -12.65 -0.17 14.97
CA THR A 334 -13.50 -0.58 13.85
C THR A 334 -12.83 -1.72 13.08
N MET A 335 -11.55 -1.59 12.73
CA MET A 335 -10.79 -2.63 12.06
C MET A 335 -10.78 -3.95 12.85
N LEU A 336 -10.78 -3.90 14.19
CA LEU A 336 -10.86 -5.10 15.03
C LEU A 336 -12.25 -5.77 15.06
N GLU A 337 -13.34 -5.02 14.87
CA GLU A 337 -14.71 -5.55 14.90
C GLU A 337 -15.18 -6.15 13.56
N LEU A 338 -14.50 -5.87 12.45
CA LEU A 338 -14.96 -6.30 11.12
C LEU A 338 -14.72 -7.79 10.86
N ALA A 339 -15.70 -8.42 10.20
CA ALA A 339 -15.56 -9.75 9.62
C ALA A 339 -14.83 -9.69 8.27
N SER A 340 -14.25 -10.80 7.83
CA SER A 340 -13.45 -10.87 6.59
C SER A 340 -14.21 -10.46 5.33
N ASP A 341 -15.53 -10.66 5.29
CA ASP A 341 -16.38 -10.31 4.14
C ASP A 341 -17.09 -8.95 4.29
N SER A 342 -16.71 -8.15 5.28
CA SER A 342 -17.33 -6.85 5.56
C SER A 342 -17.33 -5.92 4.35
N GLN A 343 -18.46 -5.25 4.13
CA GLN A 343 -18.63 -4.25 3.08
C GLN A 343 -18.55 -2.83 3.67
N PHE A 344 -18.57 -1.79 2.83
CA PHE A 344 -18.49 -0.40 3.29
C PHE A 344 -19.58 -0.03 4.31
N VAL A 345 -20.78 -0.59 4.14
CA VAL A 345 -21.89 -0.36 5.08
C VAL A 345 -21.62 -0.96 6.47
N ASP A 346 -20.90 -2.08 6.54
CA ASP A 346 -20.56 -2.73 7.81
C ASP A 346 -19.48 -1.94 8.55
N CYS A 347 -18.46 -1.45 7.82
CA CYS A 347 -17.47 -0.49 8.34
C CYS A 347 -18.14 0.78 8.86
N ALA A 348 -19.11 1.32 8.12
CA ALA A 348 -19.85 2.50 8.54
C ALA A 348 -20.68 2.25 9.80
N ARG A 349 -21.37 1.12 9.90
CA ARG A 349 -22.14 0.73 11.10
C ARG A 349 -21.24 0.55 12.32
N ALA A 350 -20.14 -0.20 12.17
CA ALA A 350 -19.20 -0.47 13.25
C ALA A 350 -18.55 0.82 13.77
N SER A 351 -18.04 1.67 12.88
CA SER A 351 -17.44 2.95 13.26
C SER A 351 -18.43 3.90 13.93
N ILE A 352 -19.69 3.97 13.50
CA ILE A 352 -20.73 4.77 14.16
C ILE A 352 -21.06 4.24 15.56
N LYS A 353 -21.11 2.91 15.72
CA LYS A 353 -21.34 2.25 17.01
C LYS A 353 -20.18 2.57 17.96
N ILE A 354 -18.94 2.40 17.53
CA ILE A 354 -17.74 2.69 18.33
C ILE A 354 -17.67 4.16 18.72
N ALA A 355 -17.88 5.06 17.75
CA ALA A 355 -17.88 6.50 17.97
C ALA A 355 -19.03 7.01 18.87
N SER A 356 -19.99 6.13 19.23
CA SER A 356 -21.06 6.47 20.18
C SER A 356 -20.63 6.37 21.64
N ASP A 357 -19.47 5.77 21.91
CA ASP A 357 -18.88 5.77 23.25
C ASP A 357 -18.52 7.21 23.67
N SER A 358 -18.96 7.58 24.87
CA SER A 358 -18.73 8.88 25.47
C SER A 358 -17.25 9.29 25.55
N ARG A 359 -16.30 8.34 25.59
CA ARG A 359 -14.87 8.64 25.65
C ARG A 359 -14.31 9.32 24.41
N PHE A 360 -14.97 9.19 23.26
CA PHE A 360 -14.59 9.88 22.02
C PHE A 360 -15.19 11.29 21.92
N GLY A 361 -15.96 11.69 22.92
CA GLY A 361 -16.58 13.00 23.02
C GLY A 361 -17.86 13.15 22.18
N PRO A 362 -18.66 14.18 22.47
CA PRO A 362 -20.03 14.31 21.95
C PRO A 362 -20.11 14.56 20.44
N LYS A 363 -18.99 14.90 19.78
CA LYS A 363 -18.93 15.17 18.34
C LYS A 363 -18.62 13.92 17.50
N ALA A 364 -17.98 12.90 18.08
CA ALA A 364 -17.46 11.73 17.38
C ALA A 364 -18.51 11.04 16.50
N LYS A 365 -19.57 10.53 17.12
CA LYS A 365 -20.68 9.88 16.39
C LYS A 365 -21.21 10.72 15.23
N LYS A 366 -21.46 12.01 15.45
CA LYS A 366 -22.00 12.91 14.43
C LYS A 366 -21.03 13.12 13.27
N ALA A 367 -19.74 13.26 13.56
CA ALA A 367 -18.70 13.38 12.54
C ALA A 367 -18.63 12.12 11.66
N VAL A 368 -18.61 10.93 12.27
CA VAL A 368 -18.58 9.65 11.56
C VAL A 368 -19.82 9.46 10.68
N GLN A 369 -21.02 9.73 11.23
CA GLN A 369 -22.27 9.67 10.47
C GLN A 369 -22.29 10.64 9.28
N ALA A 370 -21.81 11.88 9.47
CA ALA A 370 -21.77 12.87 8.41
C ALA A 370 -20.79 12.48 7.30
N ALA A 371 -19.62 11.95 7.65
CA ALA A 371 -18.60 11.54 6.69
C ALA A 371 -19.07 10.37 5.81
N TRP A 372 -19.65 9.31 6.39
CA TRP A 372 -20.18 8.19 5.60
C TRP A 372 -21.32 8.61 4.68
N LYS A 373 -22.19 9.51 5.17
CA LYS A 373 -23.25 10.10 4.34
C LYS A 373 -22.69 10.91 3.17
N GLU A 374 -21.65 11.71 3.40
CA GLU A 374 -21.00 12.56 2.39
C GLU A 374 -20.38 11.74 1.26
N VAL A 375 -19.81 10.58 1.57
CA VAL A 375 -19.28 9.65 0.54
C VAL A 375 -20.34 8.72 -0.05
N GLY A 376 -21.60 8.85 0.36
CA GLY A 376 -22.74 8.13 -0.21
C GLY A 376 -23.00 6.73 0.36
N VAL A 377 -22.37 6.36 1.49
CA VAL A 377 -22.64 5.10 2.20
C VAL A 377 -23.84 5.28 3.12
N LYS A 378 -24.92 4.54 2.85
CA LYS A 378 -26.18 4.60 3.62
C LYS A 378 -26.18 3.54 4.72
N VAL A 379 -26.31 3.98 5.97
CA VAL A 379 -26.28 3.13 7.18
C VAL A 379 -27.67 2.82 7.72
#